data_AF-A0A7C0Z7D3-F1
#
_entry.id   AF-A0A7C0Z7D3-F1
#
_cell.length_a   1.000
_cell.length_b   1.000
_cell.length_c   1.000
_cell.angle_alpha   90.00
_cell.angle_beta   90.00
_cell.angle_gamma   90.00
#
_symmetry.space_group_name_H-M   'P 1'
#
loop_
_entity.id
_entity.type
_entity.pdbx_description
1 polymer ?
#
loop_
_entity_poly.entity_id
_entity_poly.type
_entity_poly.pdbx_seq_one_letter_code
_entity_poly.pdbx_strand_id
1 'polypeptide(L)' 'MTEYVTISIPRPLYERLRKALEGTGYRSPTEYILFLIRRALPDLESEDVNRRLRALGYRD' A
#
# COMPACT_ATOMS: atom_id res chain seq x y z
N MET A 1 15.89 -14.66 8.07
CA MET A 1 15.89 -13.95 6.78
C MET A 1 14.47 -13.51 6.50
N THR A 2 14.26 -12.32 5.94
CA THR A 2 12.91 -11.89 5.53
C THR A 2 12.59 -12.53 4.19
N GLU A 3 11.48 -13.25 4.10
CA GLU A 3 10.97 -13.79 2.85
C GLU A 3 10.16 -12.72 2.11
N TYR A 4 10.37 -12.61 0.80
CA TYR A 4 9.69 -11.62 -0.05
C TYR A 4 8.85 -12.34 -1.10
N VAL A 5 7.71 -11.73 -1.43
CA VAL A 5 6.81 -12.19 -2.48
C VAL A 5 6.75 -11.18 -3.61
N THR A 6 6.46 -11.65 -4.83
CA THR A 6 6.31 -10.81 -6.02
C THR A 6 4.84 -10.47 -6.23
N ILE A 7 4.53 -9.20 -6.49
CA ILE A 7 3.19 -8.73 -6.82
C ILE A 7 3.19 -8.26 -8.27
N SER A 8 2.28 -8.81 -9.09
CA SER A 8 2.07 -8.35 -10.46
C SER A 8 1.28 -7.04 -10.47
N ILE A 9 1.88 -5.98 -11.00
CA ILE A 9 1.26 -4.65 -11.11
C ILE A 9 1.26 -4.25 -12.59
N PRO A 10 0.15 -3.70 -13.13
CA PRO A 10 0.14 -3.15 -14.47
C PRO A 10 1.27 -2.12 -14.64
N ARG A 11 2.14 -2.34 -15.64
CA ARG A 11 3.29 -1.45 -15.90
C ARG A 11 2.91 0.04 -15.94
N PRO A 12 1.79 0.47 -16.57
CA PRO A 12 1.40 1.88 -16.56
C PRO A 12 1.16 2.43 -15.16
N LEU A 13 0.60 1.63 -14.25
CA LEU A 13 0.35 2.06 -12.87
C LEU A 13 1.66 2.23 -12.10
N TYR A 14 2.56 1.26 -12.25
CA TYR A 14 3.88 1.30 -11.61
C TYR A 14 4.69 2.51 -12.07
N GLU A 15 4.72 2.80 -13.38
CA GLU A 15 5.45 3.96 -13.92
C GLU A 15 4.84 5.29 -13.48
N ARG A 16 3.50 5.38 -13.40
CA ARG A 16 2.83 6.57 -12.86
C ARG A 16 3.23 6.81 -11.41
N LEU A 17 3.27 5.75 -10.60
CA LEU A 17 3.72 5.84 -9.21
C LEU A 17 5.19 6.24 -9.13
N ARG A 18 6.06 5.61 -9.93
CA ARG A 18 7.49 5.93 -9.98
C ARG A 18 7.72 7.41 -10.28
N LYS A 19 7.05 7.96 -11.30
CA LYS A 19 7.13 9.38 -11.65
C LYS A 19 6.62 10.28 -10.53
N ALA A 20 5.50 9.92 -9.89
CA ALA A 20 4.94 10.71 -8.78
C ALA A 20 5.86 10.77 -7.55
N LEU A 21 6.78 9.80 -7.41
CA LEU A 21 7.75 9.74 -6.31
C LEU A 21 9.08 10.45 -6.64
N GLU A 22 9.29 10.93 -7.86
CA GLU A 22 10.51 11.67 -8.23
C GLU A 22 10.62 12.96 -7.38
N GLY A 23 11.80 13.18 -6.77
CA GLY A 23 12.03 14.30 -5.86
C GLY A 23 11.45 14.14 -4.45
N THR A 24 10.82 13.00 -4.14
CA THR A 24 10.41 12.66 -2.76
C THR A 24 11.54 11.97 -1.99
N GLY A 25 11.36 11.76 -0.68
CA GLY A 25 12.30 11.00 0.15
C GLY A 25 12.24 9.48 -0.03
N TYR A 26 11.34 8.96 -0.88
CA TYR A 26 11.23 7.51 -1.12
C TYR A 26 12.28 7.04 -2.13
N ARG A 27 12.96 5.94 -1.80
CA ARG A 27 14.01 5.33 -2.63
C ARG A 27 13.45 4.47 -3.75
N SER A 28 12.19 4.03 -3.64
CA SER A 28 11.54 3.24 -4.68
C SER A 28 10.01 3.22 -4.53
N PRO A 29 9.27 2.88 -5.60
CA PRO A 29 7.84 2.56 -5.50
C PRO A 29 7.56 1.44 -4.49
N THR A 30 8.43 0.44 -4.38
CA THR A 30 8.31 -0.65 -3.41
C THR A 30 8.33 -0.16 -1.97
N GLU A 31 9.22 0.77 -1.63
CA GLU A 31 9.27 1.38 -0.28
C GLU A 31 7.98 2.12 0.04
N TYR A 32 7.43 2.84 -0.93
CA TYR A 32 6.16 3.54 -0.76
C TYR A 32 4.98 2.57 -0.60
N ILE A 33 4.92 1.50 -1.41
CA ILE A 33 3.89 0.46 -1.29
C ILE A 33 3.97 -0.22 0.09
N LEU A 34 5.17 -0.53 0.57
CA LEU A 34 5.37 -1.09 1.91
C LEU A 34 4.89 -0.12 3.00
N PHE A 35 5.16 1.17 2.86
CA PHE A 35 4.64 2.19 3.77
C PHE A 35 3.10 2.22 3.77
N LEU A 36 2.47 2.20 2.60
CA LEU A 36 1.01 2.19 2.48
C LEU A 36 0.39 0.95 3.13
N ILE A 37 0.97 -0.23 2.88
CA ILE A 37 0.50 -1.48 3.49
C ILE A 37 0.61 -1.39 5.02
N ARG A 38 1.77 -0.98 5.56
CA ARG A 38 1.97 -0.83 7.01
C ARG A 38 1.00 0.16 7.64
N ARG A 39 0.67 1.23 6.92
CA ARG A 39 -0.29 2.23 7.38
C ARG A 39 -1.72 1.70 7.39
N ALA A 40 -2.11 0.90 6.40
CA ALA A 40 -3.47 0.38 6.27
C ALA A 40 -3.74 -0.86 7.14
N LEU A 41 -2.71 -1.67 7.41
CA LEU A 41 -2.84 -2.96 8.10
C LEU A 41 -3.59 -2.88 9.45
N PRO A 42 -3.31 -1.91 10.35
CA PRO A 42 -4.00 -1.84 11.64
C PRO A 42 -5.52 -1.68 11.50
N ASP A 43 -5.98 -0.95 10.49
CA ASP A 43 -7.42 -0.78 10.25
C ASP A 43 -8.04 -2.02 9.60
N LEU A 44 -7.29 -2.72 8.75
CA LEU A 44 -7.72 -3.99 8.12
C LEU A 44 -7.78 -5.15 9.13
N GLU A 45 -6.91 -5.14 10.14
CA GLU A 45 -6.83 -6.15 11.21
C GLU A 45 -7.72 -5.82 12.42
N SER A 46 -8.43 -4.68 12.38
CA SER A 46 -9.30 -4.25 13.48
C SER A 46 -10.44 -5.24 13.76
N GLU A 47 -10.62 -5.61 15.03
CA GLU A 47 -11.78 -6.40 15.49
C GLU A 47 -13.10 -5.62 15.44
N ASP A 48 -13.05 -4.28 15.46
CA ASP A 48 -14.21 -3.45 15.17
C ASP A 48 -14.59 -3.59 13.70
N VAL A 49 -15.70 -4.28 13.46
CA VAL A 49 -16.28 -4.55 12.13
C VAL A 49 -16.52 -3.26 11.35
N ASN A 50 -16.99 -2.19 12.00
CA ASN A 50 -17.24 -0.92 11.31
C ASN A 50 -15.95 -0.30 10.80
N ARG A 51 -14.90 -0.33 11.62
CA ARG A 51 -13.58 0.19 11.25
C ARG A 51 -12.98 -0.61 10.09
N ARG A 52 -13.06 -1.94 10.17
CA ARG A 52 -12.58 -2.84 9.10
C ARG A 52 -13.34 -2.65 7.79
N LEU A 53 -14.68 -2.55 7.83
CA LEU A 53 -15.50 -2.33 6.63
C LEU A 53 -15.18 -1.00 5.94
N ARG A 54 -14.94 0.07 6.72
CA ARG A 54 -14.48 1.36 6.16
C ARG A 54 -13.11 1.22 5.49
N ALA A 55 -12.16 0.55 6.14
CA ALA A 55 -10.81 0.34 5.59
C ALA A 55 -10.81 -0.46 4.28
N LEU A 56 -11.76 -1.39 4.13
CA LEU A 56 -11.97 -2.17 2.91
C LEU A 56 -12.77 -1.42 1.83
N GLY A 57 -13.28 -0.21 2.12
CA GLY A 57 -14.09 0.58 1.19
C GLY A 57 -15.54 0.13 1.06
N TYR A 58 -16.05 -0.67 2.00
CA TYR A 58 -17.47 -1.08 2.03
C TYR A 58 -18.37 -0.05 2.71
N ARG A 59 -17.80 1.00 3.31
CA ARG A 59 -18.55 2.04 4.01
C ARG A 59 -17.78 3.36 4.04
N ASP A 60 -18.52 4.46 3.91
CA ASP A 60 -18.06 5.83 4.17
C ASP A 60 -18.31 6.23 5.64
#